data_AF-A0AAY5ESQ5-F1
#
_entry.id   AF-A0AAY5ESQ5-F1
#
_cell.length_a   1.000
_cell.length_b   1.000
_cell.length_c   1.000
_cell.angle_alpha   90.00
_cell.angle_beta   90.00
_cell.angle_gamma   90.00
#
_symmetry.space_group_name_H-M   'P 1'
#
loop_
_entity.id
_entity.type
_entity.pdbx_description
1 polymer ?
#
loop_
_entity_poly.entity_id
_entity_poly.type
_entity_poly.pdbx_seq_one_letter_code
_entity_poly.pdbx_strand_id
1 'polypeptide(L)'
;MAEVSALSPSPPGGMFSGTLESLSGLGDDASSLGSDSEINGQAMRRTDKYGFLGGAQYSESNEKETSVEVARHRETKWLEMFKNWDKWIARRFPKVKLRCRKGIPSSLRARAWQLLSNSEELLKTNLGKFEELEREQGDPKWLDIIEKDLHRQFPFHEMFAARGGYGQQDLYRILKAYTVYRPEEGYCQAQAPVAAVLLMHMPAEQAFWCLVQICEKYLPGYYSAGLEAIQLDGEIFFSLLRRVCPMAYRHLKKFKIDPILYMTEWFMCIFSRTLPWACVLRVWDMFFCEGVKIVFRVGLVLLKQMLGSVDKLRELQGMYETMERLRNIPPDAIREDALVLEVTSLPVTEALIDRECSVQVRKWRESRGELTHQLSPRLHGTRAIHEQKRRAAAISSGGSLSFLGGPAPQPGPLLAHDSGLR
;
A
#
# COMPACT_ATOMS: atom_id res chain seq x y z
N MET A 1 -22.09 -13.60 29.35
CA MET A 1 -21.06 -14.60 29.69
C MET A 1 -21.12 -15.72 28.67
N ALA A 2 -20.17 -15.73 27.74
CA ALA A 2 -19.68 -16.87 26.96
C ALA A 2 -18.65 -16.28 25.97
N GLU A 3 -17.38 -16.64 26.16
CA GLU A 3 -16.26 -16.27 25.29
C GLU A 3 -16.49 -16.78 23.87
N VAL A 4 -16.25 -15.93 22.87
CA VAL A 4 -16.07 -16.35 21.47
C VAL A 4 -14.61 -16.08 21.12
N SER A 5 -13.80 -17.10 21.37
CA SER A 5 -12.41 -17.18 20.91
C SER A 5 -12.37 -17.87 19.54
N ALA A 6 -11.58 -17.30 18.64
CA ALA A 6 -11.03 -17.86 17.41
C ALA A 6 -12.00 -18.41 16.33
N LEU A 7 -11.92 -17.82 15.12
CA LEU A 7 -11.98 -18.55 13.84
C LEU A 7 -11.40 -17.66 12.72
N SER A 8 -10.09 -17.82 12.49
CA SER A 8 -9.45 -17.60 11.18
C SER A 8 -9.42 -18.94 10.46
N PRO A 9 -9.80 -19.05 9.17
CA PRO A 9 -9.62 -20.29 8.44
C PRO A 9 -8.20 -20.36 7.87
N SER A 10 -7.43 -21.34 8.36
CA SER A 10 -6.25 -21.88 7.68
C SER A 10 -6.69 -22.59 6.39
N PRO A 11 -5.89 -22.56 5.30
CA PRO A 11 -6.18 -23.37 4.11
C PRO A 11 -5.95 -24.86 4.39
N PRO A 12 -6.70 -25.78 3.74
CA PRO A 12 -6.57 -27.20 3.98
C PRO A 12 -5.26 -27.73 3.39
N GLY A 13 -4.52 -28.48 4.22
CA GLY A 13 -3.42 -29.32 3.78
C GLY A 13 -3.96 -30.47 2.92
N GLY A 14 -3.42 -30.57 1.71
CA GLY A 14 -3.55 -31.73 0.83
C GLY A 14 -2.16 -32.34 0.62
N MET A 15 -2.07 -33.64 0.86
CA MET A 15 -0.88 -34.48 0.91
C MET A 15 -0.05 -34.44 -0.38
N PHE A 16 1.27 -34.32 -0.25
CA PHE A 16 2.22 -35.10 -1.04
C PHE A 16 3.37 -35.54 -0.13
N SER A 17 3.35 -36.84 0.19
CA SER A 17 4.46 -37.63 0.70
C SER A 17 5.41 -37.93 -0.46
N GLY A 18 6.72 -37.84 -0.22
CA GLY A 18 7.76 -38.08 -1.22
C GLY A 18 9.18 -37.88 -0.68
N THR A 19 9.54 -38.71 0.30
CA THR A 19 10.89 -39.21 0.63
C THR A 19 11.98 -38.21 1.05
N LEU A 20 12.11 -38.01 2.36
CA LEU A 20 13.33 -37.57 3.03
C LEU A 20 13.85 -38.73 3.88
N GLU A 21 14.63 -39.60 3.26
CA GLU A 21 15.51 -40.55 3.95
C GLU A 21 16.83 -40.60 3.18
N SER A 22 17.80 -39.83 3.64
CA SER A 22 19.16 -40.33 3.90
C SER A 22 20.00 -39.21 4.47
N LEU A 23 20.79 -39.60 5.48
CA LEU A 23 21.92 -38.89 6.08
C LEU A 23 21.60 -37.95 7.25
N SER A 24 21.13 -38.54 8.35
CA SER A 24 21.64 -38.17 9.68
C SER A 24 22.46 -39.34 10.22
N GLY A 25 23.77 -39.18 10.28
CA GLY A 25 24.66 -40.16 10.92
C GLY A 25 26.10 -39.68 10.93
N LEU A 26 26.66 -39.60 12.15
CA LEU A 26 28.06 -39.42 12.55
C LEU A 26 28.50 -37.97 12.85
N GLY A 27 28.43 -37.61 14.15
CA GLY A 27 29.60 -37.64 15.04
C GLY A 27 30.59 -36.49 14.95
N ASP A 28 30.82 -35.84 16.10
CA ASP A 28 31.88 -34.87 16.40
C ASP A 28 33.27 -35.28 15.92
N ASP A 29 34.06 -34.32 15.42
CA ASP A 29 35.43 -34.06 15.91
C ASP A 29 36.09 -32.81 15.28
N ALA A 30 37.06 -32.30 16.04
CA ALA A 30 37.70 -31.00 15.93
C ALA A 30 38.64 -30.78 14.72
N SER A 31 38.84 -29.49 14.41
CA SER A 31 39.99 -28.87 13.72
C SER A 31 40.33 -29.31 12.29
N SER A 32 40.18 -28.39 11.31
CA SER A 32 41.20 -28.23 10.27
C SER A 32 41.08 -26.87 9.57
N LEU A 33 42.22 -26.21 9.47
CA LEU A 33 42.48 -24.95 8.79
C LEU A 33 42.41 -25.12 7.26
N GLY A 34 41.91 -24.09 6.59
CA GLY A 34 42.33 -23.68 5.25
C GLY A 34 41.90 -24.53 4.06
N SER A 35 41.06 -23.96 3.20
CA SER A 35 41.28 -24.08 1.75
C SER A 35 40.60 -22.92 1.03
N ASP A 36 41.41 -21.91 0.71
CA ASP A 36 41.15 -21.00 -0.40
C ASP A 36 41.01 -21.82 -1.68
N SER A 37 39.87 -21.65 -2.34
CA SER A 37 39.73 -21.92 -3.76
C SER A 37 38.66 -20.99 -4.31
N GLU A 38 39.07 -19.74 -4.53
CA GLU A 38 38.56 -18.97 -5.65
C GLU A 38 38.65 -19.83 -6.91
N ILE A 39 37.53 -20.10 -7.58
CA ILE A 39 37.44 -20.24 -9.05
C ILE A 39 35.97 -20.31 -9.51
N ASN A 40 35.60 -19.27 -10.28
CA ASN A 40 34.54 -19.15 -11.29
C ASN A 40 33.06 -19.31 -10.90
N GLY A 41 32.27 -18.25 -10.72
CA GLY A 41 32.55 -16.83 -10.96
C GLY A 41 31.52 -15.95 -10.26
N GLN A 42 32.02 -14.92 -9.57
CA GLN A 42 31.24 -13.76 -9.20
C GLN A 42 30.83 -13.04 -10.50
N ALA A 43 29.76 -13.51 -11.13
CA ALA A 43 28.90 -12.59 -11.85
C ALA A 43 28.43 -11.60 -10.79
N MET A 44 29.08 -10.43 -10.73
CA MET A 44 28.64 -9.27 -9.98
C MET A 44 27.13 -9.17 -10.21
N ARG A 45 26.32 -9.53 -9.19
CA ARG A 45 24.85 -9.52 -9.31
C ARG A 45 24.47 -8.07 -9.57
N ARG A 46 24.36 -7.72 -10.85
CA ARG A 46 24.14 -6.35 -11.28
C ARG A 46 22.68 -6.06 -10.99
N THR A 47 22.45 -5.04 -10.18
CA THR A 47 21.10 -4.54 -9.98
C THR A 47 20.55 -3.99 -11.28
N ASP A 48 19.23 -4.11 -11.48
CA ASP A 48 18.55 -3.29 -12.46
C ASP A 48 18.56 -1.81 -12.04
N LYS A 49 18.00 -0.94 -12.87
CA LYS A 49 17.93 0.51 -12.59
C LYS A 49 17.10 0.88 -11.34
N TYR A 50 16.44 -0.09 -10.73
CA TYR A 50 15.61 0.07 -9.55
C TYR A 50 16.21 -0.60 -8.31
N GLY A 51 17.40 -1.20 -8.40
CA GLY A 51 18.07 -1.84 -7.28
C GLY A 51 17.74 -3.32 -7.08
N PHE A 52 16.99 -3.95 -8.00
CA PHE A 52 16.67 -5.38 -7.89
C PHE A 52 17.78 -6.26 -8.50
N LEU A 53 18.15 -7.32 -7.79
CA LEU A 53 19.11 -8.35 -8.17
C LEU A 53 18.46 -9.52 -8.95
N GLY A 54 17.12 -9.53 -9.03
CA GLY A 54 16.31 -10.60 -9.62
C GLY A 54 14.88 -10.62 -9.06
N GLY A 55 14.14 -11.69 -9.33
CA GLY A 55 12.76 -11.88 -8.86
C GLY A 55 11.69 -11.22 -9.74
N ALA A 56 10.43 -11.32 -9.32
CA ALA A 56 9.27 -10.89 -10.13
C ALA A 56 9.21 -9.38 -10.42
N GLN A 57 9.96 -8.57 -9.68
CA GLN A 57 10.03 -7.11 -9.84
C GLN A 57 11.24 -6.65 -10.66
N TYR A 58 12.16 -7.56 -10.98
CA TYR A 58 13.34 -7.26 -11.78
C TYR A 58 12.96 -6.92 -13.23
N SER A 59 13.55 -5.86 -13.77
CA SER A 59 13.41 -5.49 -15.16
C SER A 59 14.70 -5.74 -15.93
N GLU A 60 14.64 -6.60 -16.95
CA GLU A 60 15.71 -6.68 -17.95
C GLU A 60 15.85 -5.32 -18.67
N SER A 61 17.08 -4.96 -19.04
CA SER A 61 17.47 -3.64 -19.57
C SER A 61 16.87 -3.26 -20.95
N ASN A 62 15.83 -3.97 -21.41
CA ASN A 62 15.17 -3.74 -22.70
C ASN A 62 14.04 -2.69 -22.67
N GLU A 63 13.80 -2.04 -21.52
CA GLU A 63 12.89 -0.90 -21.48
C GLU A 63 13.48 0.29 -22.24
N LYS A 64 12.69 0.90 -23.14
CA LYS A 64 13.11 2.09 -23.90
C LYS A 64 13.53 3.20 -22.94
N GLU A 65 14.82 3.41 -22.79
CA GLU A 65 15.33 4.49 -21.94
C GLU A 65 14.85 5.85 -22.48
N THR A 66 14.28 6.64 -21.58
CA THR A 66 13.92 8.02 -21.91
C THR A 66 15.20 8.81 -22.12
N SER A 67 15.31 9.54 -23.23
CA SER A 67 16.52 10.34 -23.49
C SER A 67 16.81 11.29 -22.32
N VAL A 68 18.10 11.50 -22.03
CA VAL A 68 18.57 12.34 -20.93
C VAL A 68 17.96 13.75 -21.01
N GLU A 69 17.83 14.30 -22.21
CA GLU A 69 17.20 15.60 -22.46
C GLU A 69 15.73 15.63 -22.03
N VAL A 70 14.97 14.59 -22.40
CA VAL A 70 13.55 14.48 -22.01
C VAL A 70 13.43 14.27 -20.50
N ALA A 71 14.31 13.48 -19.88
CA ALA A 71 14.34 13.27 -18.43
C ALA A 71 14.60 14.59 -17.69
N ARG A 72 15.67 15.32 -18.05
CA ARG A 72 16.00 16.64 -17.48
C ARG A 72 14.87 17.64 -17.65
N HIS A 73 14.26 17.69 -18.84
CA HIS A 73 13.14 18.61 -19.08
C HIS A 73 11.90 18.27 -18.24
N ARG A 74 11.65 16.98 -17.96
CA ARG A 74 10.61 16.57 -17.00
C ARG A 74 10.96 16.99 -15.58
N GLU A 75 12.21 16.83 -15.15
CA GLU A 75 12.68 17.25 -13.83
C GLU A 75 12.55 18.76 -13.62
N THR A 76 13.02 19.59 -14.56
CA THR A 76 12.90 21.06 -14.48
C THR A 76 11.45 21.50 -14.28
N LYS A 77 10.52 20.87 -15.00
CA LYS A 77 9.08 21.13 -14.87
C LYS A 77 8.56 20.82 -13.46
N TRP A 78 9.03 19.74 -12.84
CA TRP A 78 8.65 19.37 -11.47
C TRP A 78 9.27 20.31 -10.43
N LEU A 79 10.54 20.67 -10.59
CA LEU A 79 11.21 21.65 -9.72
C LEU A 79 10.51 23.02 -9.75
N GLU A 80 10.06 23.47 -10.92
CA GLU A 80 9.24 24.68 -11.06
C GLU A 80 7.91 24.57 -10.30
N MET A 81 7.27 23.40 -10.35
CA MET A 81 6.06 23.13 -9.56
C MET A 81 6.30 23.22 -8.06
N PHE A 82 7.39 22.64 -7.56
CA PHE A 82 7.70 22.63 -6.13
C PHE A 82 7.90 24.03 -5.56
N LYS A 83 8.50 24.95 -6.32
CA LYS A 83 8.70 26.35 -5.88
C LYS A 83 7.40 27.07 -5.52
N ASN A 84 6.27 26.66 -6.11
CA ASN A 84 4.97 27.31 -5.94
C ASN A 84 3.86 26.29 -5.70
N TRP A 85 4.13 25.28 -4.87
CA TRP A 85 3.29 24.08 -4.75
C TRP A 85 1.81 24.40 -4.47
N ASP A 86 1.51 25.21 -3.46
CA ASP A 86 0.13 25.56 -3.09
C ASP A 86 -0.63 26.24 -4.24
N LYS A 87 0.03 27.12 -5.00
CA LYS A 87 -0.56 27.77 -6.17
C LYS A 87 -0.86 26.75 -7.28
N TRP A 88 0.02 25.77 -7.47
CA TRP A 88 -0.19 24.70 -8.45
C TRP A 88 -1.36 23.79 -8.06
N ILE A 89 -1.48 23.42 -6.80
CA ILE A 89 -2.62 22.62 -6.32
C ILE A 89 -3.92 23.43 -6.40
N ALA A 90 -3.93 24.69 -5.96
CA ALA A 90 -5.15 25.49 -5.96
C ALA A 90 -5.65 25.85 -7.36
N ARG A 91 -4.74 26.15 -8.30
CA ARG A 91 -5.11 26.76 -9.61
C ARG A 91 -4.79 25.90 -10.83
N ARG A 92 -3.92 24.89 -10.71
CA ARG A 92 -3.44 24.08 -11.85
C ARG A 92 -3.45 22.57 -11.55
N PHE A 93 -4.31 22.12 -10.64
CA PHE A 93 -4.41 20.70 -10.27
C PHE A 93 -4.57 19.74 -11.46
N PRO A 94 -5.38 20.03 -12.51
CA PRO A 94 -5.45 19.15 -13.68
C PRO A 94 -4.10 18.88 -14.34
N LYS A 95 -3.19 19.87 -14.32
CA LYS A 95 -1.84 19.74 -14.87
C LYS A 95 -0.92 18.94 -13.95
N VAL A 96 -1.05 19.12 -12.63
CA VAL A 96 -0.34 18.30 -11.63
C VAL A 96 -0.72 16.84 -11.81
N LYS A 97 -2.03 16.56 -11.81
CA LYS A 97 -2.59 15.23 -12.05
C LYS A 97 -2.10 14.62 -13.37
N LEU A 98 -2.09 15.37 -14.47
CA LEU A 98 -1.54 14.91 -15.75
C LEU A 98 -0.06 14.53 -15.64
N ARG A 99 0.75 15.28 -14.89
CA ARG A 99 2.18 14.99 -14.69
C ARG A 99 2.38 13.75 -13.82
N CYS A 100 1.60 13.57 -12.75
CA CYS A 100 1.60 12.33 -11.96
C CYS A 100 1.22 11.11 -12.83
N ARG A 101 0.23 11.26 -13.72
CA ARG A 101 -0.16 10.23 -14.72
C ARG A 101 0.84 10.02 -15.85
N LYS A 102 1.83 10.91 -16.02
CA LYS A 102 2.92 10.71 -16.99
C LYS A 102 4.16 10.04 -16.39
N GLY A 103 4.40 10.19 -15.09
CA GLY A 103 5.65 9.76 -14.47
C GLY A 103 6.27 10.87 -13.65
N ILE A 104 6.43 10.65 -12.35
CA ILE A 104 7.32 11.46 -11.54
C ILE A 104 8.75 10.94 -11.77
N PRO A 105 9.73 11.80 -12.12
CA PRO A 105 11.13 11.38 -12.21
C PRO A 105 11.60 10.74 -10.90
N SER A 106 12.36 9.65 -10.98
CA SER A 106 12.82 8.89 -9.80
C SER A 106 13.55 9.77 -8.78
N SER A 107 14.41 10.67 -9.27
CA SER A 107 15.15 11.67 -8.49
C SER A 107 14.28 12.63 -7.67
N LEU A 108 13.00 12.77 -8.03
CA LEU A 108 12.08 13.74 -7.42
C LEU A 108 10.95 13.09 -6.62
N ARG A 109 10.83 11.75 -6.61
CA ARG A 109 9.73 11.06 -5.92
C ARG A 109 9.71 11.34 -4.43
N ALA A 110 10.87 11.33 -3.77
CA ALA A 110 10.99 11.65 -2.34
C ALA A 110 10.18 12.90 -1.98
N ARG A 111 10.52 14.01 -2.62
CA ARG A 111 9.88 15.30 -2.37
C ARG A 111 8.46 15.38 -2.93
N ALA A 112 8.22 14.84 -4.13
CA ALA A 112 6.91 14.89 -4.75
C ALA A 112 5.85 14.15 -3.91
N TRP A 113 6.15 12.95 -3.43
CA TRP A 113 5.24 12.16 -2.62
C TRP A 113 4.99 12.83 -1.27
N GLN A 114 5.99 13.44 -0.64
CA GLN A 114 5.77 14.22 0.59
C GLN A 114 4.86 15.43 0.37
N LEU A 115 5.01 16.15 -0.75
CA LEU A 115 4.16 17.29 -1.10
C LEU A 115 2.74 16.88 -1.51
N LEU A 116 2.60 15.76 -2.24
CA LEU A 116 1.31 15.22 -2.66
C LEU A 116 0.49 14.68 -1.48
N SER A 117 1.17 14.05 -0.52
CA SER A 117 0.55 13.53 0.70
C SER A 117 0.46 14.54 1.83
N ASN A 118 1.12 15.70 1.73
CA ASN A 118 1.31 16.66 2.82
C ASN A 118 2.06 16.09 4.04
N SER A 119 2.82 15.00 3.88
CA SER A 119 3.68 14.49 4.95
C SER A 119 4.89 15.40 5.22
N GLU A 120 5.30 16.24 4.26
CA GLU A 120 6.33 17.28 4.49
C GLU A 120 5.92 18.26 5.60
N GLU A 121 4.63 18.58 5.67
CA GLU A 121 4.09 19.45 6.72
C GLU A 121 4.15 18.76 8.08
N LEU A 122 3.73 17.49 8.15
CA LEU A 122 3.79 16.71 9.40
C LEU A 122 5.21 16.62 9.93
N LEU A 123 6.19 16.38 9.06
CA LEU A 123 7.60 16.37 9.43
C LEU A 123 8.00 17.72 10.05
N LYS A 124 7.70 18.83 9.37
CA LYS A 124 8.06 20.18 9.84
C LYS A 124 7.38 20.57 11.16
N THR A 125 6.15 20.13 11.39
CA THR A 125 5.42 20.46 12.62
C THR A 125 5.74 19.51 13.78
N ASN A 126 6.47 18.42 13.54
CA ASN A 126 6.80 17.40 14.54
C ASN A 126 8.31 17.08 14.53
N LEU A 127 9.15 18.12 14.47
CA LEU A 127 10.61 17.96 14.47
C LEU A 127 11.08 17.16 15.70
N GLY A 128 11.91 16.15 15.47
CA GLY A 128 12.45 15.29 16.52
C GLY A 128 11.50 14.17 17.00
N LYS A 129 10.25 14.15 16.52
CA LYS A 129 9.25 13.18 17.00
C LYS A 129 9.55 11.77 16.51
N PHE A 130 10.11 11.60 15.32
CA PHE A 130 10.48 10.26 14.84
C PHE A 130 11.60 9.66 15.71
N GLU A 131 12.61 10.44 16.06
CA GLU A 131 13.70 10.03 16.94
C GLU A 131 13.22 9.78 18.37
N GLU A 132 12.23 10.54 18.85
CA GLU A 132 11.56 10.29 20.13
C GLU A 132 10.89 8.90 20.11
N LEU A 133 10.02 8.65 19.12
CA LEU A 133 9.31 7.38 18.96
C LEU A 133 10.26 6.18 18.78
N GLU A 134 11.39 6.39 18.11
CA GLU A 134 12.42 5.36 17.96
C GLU A 134 13.07 4.99 19.30
N ARG A 135 13.26 5.96 20.21
CA ARG A 135 13.85 5.71 21.54
C ARG A 135 12.84 5.09 22.51
N GLU A 136 11.56 5.37 22.33
CA GLU A 136 10.48 4.79 23.13
C GLU A 136 10.45 3.26 23.04
N GLN A 137 9.99 2.60 24.11
CA GLN A 137 9.85 1.16 24.14
C GLN A 137 8.61 0.74 23.33
N GLY A 138 8.79 -0.14 22.34
CA GLY A 138 7.67 -0.74 21.62
C GLY A 138 7.12 -1.95 22.37
N ASP A 139 5.86 -2.30 22.09
CA ASP A 139 5.24 -3.54 22.59
C ASP A 139 5.99 -4.77 22.01
N PRO A 140 6.57 -5.66 22.84
CA PRO A 140 7.31 -6.84 22.39
C PRO A 140 6.55 -7.70 21.38
N LYS A 141 5.23 -7.78 21.50
CA LYS A 141 4.38 -8.51 20.55
C LYS A 141 4.57 -8.00 19.13
N TRP A 142 4.58 -6.69 18.93
CA TRP A 142 4.73 -6.11 17.60
C TRP A 142 6.17 -6.20 17.10
N LEU A 143 7.15 -6.00 17.98
CA LEU A 143 8.57 -6.10 17.62
C LEU A 143 8.91 -7.49 17.07
N ASP A 144 8.46 -8.55 17.74
CA ASP A 144 8.65 -9.93 17.31
C ASP A 144 8.07 -10.22 15.92
N ILE A 145 6.89 -9.66 15.62
CA ILE A 145 6.24 -9.85 14.33
C ILE A 145 6.97 -9.05 13.25
N ILE A 146 7.38 -7.81 13.55
CA ILE A 146 8.15 -6.97 12.63
C ILE A 146 9.46 -7.66 12.26
N GLU A 147 10.24 -8.14 13.23
CA GLU A 147 11.53 -8.80 12.99
C GLU A 147 11.41 -10.02 12.09
N LYS A 148 10.38 -10.85 12.33
CA LYS A 148 10.05 -12.00 11.47
C LYS A 148 9.62 -11.56 10.07
N ASP A 149 9.07 -10.37 9.91
CA ASP A 149 8.59 -9.88 8.62
C ASP A 149 9.68 -9.20 7.77
N LEU A 150 10.75 -8.67 8.34
CA LEU A 150 11.76 -7.88 7.62
C LEU A 150 12.39 -8.65 6.45
N HIS A 151 12.79 -9.90 6.69
CA HIS A 151 13.56 -10.69 5.71
C HIS A 151 12.76 -11.09 4.46
N ARG A 152 11.43 -11.06 4.53
CA ARG A 152 10.53 -11.35 3.40
C ARG A 152 10.14 -10.09 2.60
N GLN A 153 10.57 -8.90 3.01
CA GLN A 153 10.28 -7.65 2.28
C GLN A 153 11.33 -7.39 1.22
N PHE A 154 10.95 -7.55 -0.05
CA PHE A 154 11.80 -7.29 -1.21
C PHE A 154 13.21 -7.92 -1.09
N PRO A 155 13.31 -9.23 -0.82
CA PRO A 155 14.60 -9.90 -0.51
C PRO A 155 15.61 -9.84 -1.65
N PHE A 156 15.16 -9.54 -2.87
CA PHE A 156 16.01 -9.38 -4.05
C PHE A 156 16.42 -7.93 -4.31
N HIS A 157 15.99 -6.96 -3.51
CA HIS A 157 16.41 -5.57 -3.66
C HIS A 157 17.68 -5.31 -2.84
N GLU A 158 18.68 -4.63 -3.41
CA GLU A 158 20.00 -4.43 -2.80
C GLU A 158 19.93 -3.83 -1.39
N MET A 159 18.99 -2.90 -1.16
CA MET A 159 18.74 -2.27 0.14
C MET A 159 18.31 -3.28 1.23
N PHE A 160 17.60 -4.35 0.87
CA PHE A 160 16.99 -5.30 1.82
C PHE A 160 17.60 -6.71 1.76
N ALA A 161 18.45 -7.00 0.77
CA ALA A 161 19.03 -8.32 0.54
C ALA A 161 19.95 -8.79 1.68
N ALA A 162 20.67 -7.87 2.33
CA ALA A 162 21.53 -8.19 3.47
C ALA A 162 20.69 -8.32 4.74
N ARG A 163 20.68 -9.52 5.34
CA ARG A 163 20.00 -9.77 6.62
C ARG A 163 20.63 -8.92 7.72
N GLY A 164 19.80 -8.14 8.41
CA GLY A 164 20.27 -7.18 9.42
C GLY A 164 21.08 -6.02 8.84
N GLY A 165 21.09 -5.82 7.51
CA GLY A 165 21.71 -4.66 6.87
C GLY A 165 20.93 -3.36 7.10
N TYR A 166 21.50 -2.24 6.69
CA TYR A 166 20.95 -0.90 6.94
C TYR A 166 19.50 -0.73 6.49
N GLY A 167 19.10 -1.25 5.32
CA GLY A 167 17.71 -1.13 4.87
C GLY A 167 16.72 -1.90 5.75
N GLN A 168 17.08 -3.09 6.25
CA GLN A 168 16.22 -3.82 7.20
C GLN A 168 16.15 -3.11 8.55
N GLN A 169 17.26 -2.51 9.00
CA GLN A 169 17.29 -1.71 10.24
C GLN A 169 16.41 -0.46 10.12
N ASP A 170 16.51 0.29 9.02
CA ASP A 170 15.66 1.47 8.79
C ASP A 170 14.19 1.09 8.64
N LEU A 171 13.88 -0.03 7.97
CA LEU A 171 12.52 -0.55 7.89
C LEU A 171 11.97 -0.91 9.26
N TYR A 172 12.78 -1.56 10.10
CA TYR A 172 12.42 -1.84 11.50
C TYR A 172 12.13 -0.55 12.27
N ARG A 173 13.01 0.45 12.18
CA ARG A 173 12.85 1.76 12.85
C ARG A 173 11.52 2.42 12.49
N ILE A 174 11.18 2.45 11.19
CA ILE A 174 9.91 3.01 10.70
C ILE A 174 8.70 2.27 11.27
N LEU A 175 8.69 0.94 11.15
CA LEU A 175 7.55 0.12 11.56
C LEU A 175 7.37 0.13 13.07
N LYS A 176 8.48 0.01 13.83
CA LYS A 176 8.48 0.17 15.29
C LYS A 176 7.88 1.53 15.67
N ALA A 177 8.42 2.62 15.13
CA ALA A 177 7.97 3.97 15.46
C ALA A 177 6.47 4.15 15.15
N TYR A 178 5.97 3.53 14.07
CA TYR A 178 4.54 3.53 13.77
C TYR A 178 3.70 2.86 14.86
N THR A 179 4.13 1.71 15.38
CA THR A 179 3.40 1.02 16.46
C THR A 179 3.37 1.79 17.77
N VAL A 180 4.40 2.60 18.04
CA VAL A 180 4.42 3.50 19.20
C VAL A 180 3.56 4.74 18.94
N TYR A 181 3.55 5.25 17.71
CA TYR A 181 2.73 6.39 17.31
C TYR A 181 1.22 6.07 17.29
N ARG A 182 0.86 4.82 16.93
CA ARG A 182 -0.50 4.30 16.81
C ARG A 182 -0.65 2.95 17.53
N PRO A 183 -0.57 2.91 18.87
CA PRO A 183 -0.64 1.67 19.65
C PRO A 183 -1.98 0.94 19.49
N GLU A 184 -3.05 1.67 19.20
CA GLU A 184 -4.40 1.14 18.95
C GLU A 184 -4.51 0.33 17.65
N GLU A 185 -3.71 0.69 16.63
CA GLU A 185 -3.64 -0.06 15.37
C GLU A 185 -2.56 -1.16 15.43
N GLY A 186 -1.43 -0.86 16.08
CA GLY A 186 -0.30 -1.77 16.17
C GLY A 186 0.38 -1.99 14.82
N TYR A 187 0.81 -3.24 14.57
CA TYR A 187 1.46 -3.62 13.32
C TYR A 187 0.65 -4.66 12.54
N CYS A 188 0.36 -4.33 11.29
CA CYS A 188 -0.18 -5.23 10.28
C CYS A 188 0.91 -5.58 9.26
N GLN A 189 1.06 -6.86 8.93
CA GLN A 189 2.10 -7.35 8.00
C GLN A 189 2.10 -6.68 6.63
N ALA A 190 0.95 -6.14 6.20
CA ALA A 190 0.84 -5.42 4.94
C ALA A 190 1.45 -4.01 4.97
N GLN A 191 1.82 -3.47 6.14
CA GLN A 191 2.50 -2.18 6.26
C GLN A 191 3.97 -2.26 5.86
N ALA A 192 4.67 -3.37 6.14
CA ALA A 192 6.08 -3.50 5.80
C ALA A 192 6.40 -3.33 4.30
N PRO A 193 5.66 -3.93 3.35
CA PRO A 193 5.93 -3.67 1.94
C PRO A 193 5.58 -2.23 1.52
N VAL A 194 4.66 -1.55 2.20
CA VAL A 194 4.34 -0.13 1.95
C VAL A 194 5.50 0.75 2.45
N ALA A 195 5.98 0.51 3.67
CA ALA A 195 7.11 1.21 4.26
C ALA A 195 8.41 0.99 3.46
N ALA A 196 8.66 -0.23 2.98
CA ALA A 196 9.83 -0.54 2.16
C ALA A 196 9.83 0.23 0.82
N VAL A 197 8.70 0.33 0.12
CA VAL A 197 8.59 1.14 -1.12
C VAL A 197 8.93 2.60 -0.86
N LEU A 198 8.48 3.15 0.26
CA LEU A 198 8.80 4.52 0.67
C LEU A 198 10.30 4.66 0.96
N LEU A 199 10.87 3.75 1.75
CA LEU A 199 12.28 3.76 2.15
C LEU A 199 13.25 3.61 0.97
N MET A 200 12.85 2.91 -0.11
CA MET A 200 13.62 2.87 -1.36
C MET A 200 13.78 4.25 -2.03
N HIS A 201 12.95 5.23 -1.68
CA HIS A 201 12.91 6.54 -2.33
C HIS A 201 13.24 7.71 -1.40
N MET A 202 13.23 7.53 -0.08
CA MET A 202 13.45 8.61 0.87
C MET A 202 14.02 8.08 2.19
N PRO A 203 14.68 8.94 3.00
CA PRO A 203 15.20 8.51 4.30
C PRO A 203 14.07 8.12 5.27
N ALA A 204 14.45 7.43 6.35
CA ALA A 204 13.52 6.76 7.26
C ALA A 204 12.46 7.68 7.85
N GLU A 205 12.82 8.88 8.31
CA GLU A 205 11.86 9.84 8.90
C GLU A 205 10.81 10.30 7.87
N GLN A 206 11.23 10.62 6.65
CA GLN A 206 10.32 11.02 5.58
C GLN A 206 9.38 9.87 5.19
N ALA A 207 9.91 8.65 5.14
CA ALA A 207 9.14 7.43 4.88
C ALA A 207 8.11 7.17 5.99
N PHE A 208 8.50 7.36 7.25
CA PHE A 208 7.60 7.27 8.40
C PHE A 208 6.41 8.23 8.27
N TRP A 209 6.63 9.51 8.00
CA TRP A 209 5.54 10.47 7.84
C TRP A 209 4.66 10.21 6.62
N CYS A 210 5.22 9.67 5.53
CA CYS A 210 4.42 9.21 4.40
C CYS A 210 3.55 7.99 4.78
N LEU A 211 4.10 7.03 5.53
CA LEU A 211 3.36 5.87 6.02
C LEU A 211 2.19 6.30 6.92
N VAL A 212 2.43 7.23 7.85
CA VAL A 212 1.38 7.84 8.69
C VAL A 212 0.26 8.42 7.83
N GLN A 213 0.58 9.21 6.80
CA GLN A 213 -0.44 9.75 5.91
C GLN A 213 -1.20 8.66 5.16
N ILE A 214 -0.51 7.61 4.67
CA ILE A 214 -1.15 6.49 3.97
C ILE A 214 -2.17 5.82 4.90
N CYS A 215 -1.76 5.43 6.10
CA CYS A 215 -2.61 4.71 7.04
C CYS A 215 -3.78 5.56 7.53
N GLU A 216 -3.55 6.81 7.92
CA GLU A 216 -4.61 7.63 8.54
C GLU A 216 -5.54 8.30 7.54
N LYS A 217 -5.01 8.75 6.39
CA LYS A 217 -5.75 9.64 5.48
C LYS A 217 -6.20 8.95 4.22
N TYR A 218 -5.36 8.09 3.65
CA TYR A 218 -5.67 7.43 2.38
C TYR A 218 -6.43 6.12 2.59
N LEU A 219 -5.96 5.30 3.55
CA LEU A 219 -6.43 3.94 3.80
C LEU A 219 -6.89 3.73 5.27
N PRO A 220 -7.73 4.62 5.84
CA PRO A 220 -8.16 4.49 7.23
C PRO A 220 -8.85 3.15 7.48
N GLY A 221 -8.46 2.47 8.55
CA GLY A 221 -9.03 1.18 8.97
C GLY A 221 -8.53 -0.05 8.18
N TYR A 222 -7.67 0.13 7.16
CA TYR A 222 -7.16 -1.00 6.37
C TYR A 222 -6.29 -1.96 7.20
N TYR A 223 -5.54 -1.43 8.16
CA TYR A 223 -4.56 -2.17 8.96
C TYR A 223 -5.09 -2.56 10.35
N SER A 224 -6.34 -2.21 10.66
CA SER A 224 -6.99 -2.53 11.92
C SER A 224 -7.40 -4.01 12.01
N ALA A 225 -7.59 -4.50 13.23
CA ALA A 225 -8.09 -5.85 13.48
C ALA A 225 -9.43 -6.11 12.77
N GLY A 226 -9.64 -7.36 12.33
CA GLY A 226 -10.86 -7.78 11.64
C GLY A 226 -10.99 -7.35 10.18
N LEU A 227 -10.12 -6.45 9.68
CA LEU A 227 -10.07 -6.03 8.28
C LEU A 227 -11.41 -5.53 7.72
N GLU A 228 -12.28 -4.95 8.56
CA GLU A 228 -13.63 -4.53 8.15
C GLU A 228 -13.60 -3.54 6.98
N ALA A 229 -12.66 -2.59 7.00
CA ALA A 229 -12.51 -1.62 5.92
C ALA A 229 -12.16 -2.30 4.57
N ILE A 230 -11.33 -3.35 4.60
CA ILE A 230 -10.98 -4.13 3.40
C ILE A 230 -12.16 -4.96 2.93
N GLN A 231 -12.89 -5.60 3.84
CA GLN A 231 -14.08 -6.37 3.50
C GLN A 231 -15.14 -5.48 2.84
N LEU A 232 -15.39 -4.31 3.41
CA LEU A 232 -16.30 -3.30 2.84
C LEU A 232 -15.84 -2.83 1.47
N ASP A 233 -14.55 -2.49 1.33
CA ASP A 233 -13.98 -2.11 0.04
C ASP A 233 -14.03 -3.26 -0.98
N GLY A 234 -14.02 -4.52 -0.53
CA GLY A 234 -14.27 -5.68 -1.37
C GLY A 234 -15.68 -5.75 -1.93
N GLU A 235 -16.69 -5.46 -1.12
CA GLU A 235 -18.08 -5.37 -1.60
C GLU A 235 -18.27 -4.22 -2.60
N ILE A 236 -17.64 -3.07 -2.33
CA ILE A 236 -17.62 -1.93 -3.25
C ILE A 236 -16.96 -2.34 -4.57
N PHE A 237 -15.78 -2.96 -4.47
CA PHE A 237 -15.00 -3.38 -5.63
C PHE A 237 -15.75 -4.39 -6.50
N PHE A 238 -16.44 -5.35 -5.89
CA PHE A 238 -17.25 -6.33 -6.60
C PHE A 238 -18.46 -5.71 -7.30
N SER A 239 -19.09 -4.73 -6.68
CA SER A 239 -20.18 -3.95 -7.29
C SER A 239 -19.68 -3.11 -8.48
N LEU A 240 -18.50 -2.49 -8.35
CA LEU A 240 -17.86 -1.79 -9.46
C LEU A 240 -17.48 -2.74 -10.60
N LEU A 241 -17.00 -3.95 -10.28
CA LEU A 241 -16.68 -4.98 -11.27
C LEU A 241 -17.91 -5.37 -12.09
N ARG A 242 -19.09 -5.50 -11.45
CA ARG A 242 -20.35 -5.76 -12.15
C ARG A 242 -20.63 -4.70 -13.24
N ARG A 243 -20.23 -3.45 -13.03
CA ARG A 243 -20.40 -2.36 -13.99
C ARG A 243 -19.32 -2.34 -15.07
N VAL A 244 -18.06 -2.57 -14.69
CA VAL A 244 -16.89 -2.44 -15.58
C VAL A 244 -16.66 -3.69 -16.43
N CYS A 245 -16.83 -4.88 -15.85
CA CYS A 245 -16.66 -6.15 -16.53
C CYS A 245 -17.71 -7.18 -16.04
N PRO A 246 -18.96 -7.10 -16.53
CA PRO A 246 -20.06 -7.98 -16.09
C PRO A 246 -19.77 -9.48 -16.27
N MET A 247 -18.95 -9.84 -17.26
CA MET A 247 -18.48 -11.20 -17.50
C MET A 247 -17.61 -11.73 -16.36
N ALA A 248 -16.56 -10.99 -15.98
CA ALA A 248 -15.70 -11.36 -14.86
C ALA A 248 -16.50 -11.44 -13.55
N TYR A 249 -17.40 -10.49 -13.31
CA TYR A 249 -18.31 -10.53 -12.16
C TYR A 249 -19.16 -11.81 -12.12
N ARG A 250 -19.80 -12.18 -13.24
CA ARG A 250 -20.60 -13.41 -13.32
C ARG A 250 -19.76 -14.66 -13.09
N HIS A 251 -18.54 -14.70 -13.61
CA HIS A 251 -17.60 -15.80 -13.42
C HIS A 251 -17.23 -15.99 -11.95
N LEU A 252 -16.75 -14.93 -11.30
CA LEU A 252 -16.40 -14.97 -9.87
C LEU A 252 -17.61 -15.32 -9.00
N LYS A 253 -18.78 -14.76 -9.32
CA LYS A 253 -20.03 -15.09 -8.62
C LYS A 253 -20.44 -16.56 -8.80
N LYS A 254 -20.30 -17.13 -10.00
CA LYS A 254 -20.60 -18.54 -10.30
C LYS A 254 -19.79 -19.46 -9.40
N PHE A 255 -18.50 -19.17 -9.22
CA PHE A 255 -17.59 -19.96 -8.40
C PHE A 255 -17.49 -19.52 -6.94
N LYS A 256 -18.34 -18.57 -6.50
CA LYS A 256 -18.38 -18.04 -5.13
C LYS A 256 -17.00 -17.56 -4.64
N ILE A 257 -16.27 -16.88 -5.52
CA ILE A 257 -14.96 -16.32 -5.19
C ILE A 257 -15.16 -14.91 -4.66
N ASP A 258 -15.05 -14.78 -3.33
CA ASP A 258 -15.20 -13.50 -2.67
C ASP A 258 -13.97 -12.61 -2.89
N PRO A 259 -14.15 -11.28 -3.06
CA PRO A 259 -13.06 -10.34 -3.30
C PRO A 259 -11.90 -10.46 -2.30
N ILE A 260 -12.23 -10.63 -1.02
CA ILE A 260 -11.27 -10.72 0.09
C ILE A 260 -10.18 -11.80 -0.13
N LEU A 261 -10.48 -12.85 -0.91
CA LEU A 261 -9.56 -13.96 -1.16
C LEU A 261 -8.38 -13.60 -2.07
N TYR A 262 -8.50 -12.55 -2.88
CA TYR A 262 -7.46 -12.17 -3.84
C TYR A 262 -7.07 -10.68 -3.75
N MET A 263 -7.97 -9.79 -3.34
CA MET A 263 -7.70 -8.36 -3.35
C MET A 263 -7.00 -7.84 -2.10
N THR A 264 -7.02 -8.59 -1.00
CA THR A 264 -6.52 -8.11 0.31
C THR A 264 -5.09 -7.62 0.18
N GLU A 265 -4.22 -8.45 -0.41
CA GLU A 265 -2.82 -8.07 -0.66
C GLU A 265 -2.71 -6.89 -1.63
N TRP A 266 -3.46 -6.92 -2.73
CA TRP A 266 -3.45 -5.87 -3.75
C TRP A 266 -3.74 -4.49 -3.16
N PHE A 267 -4.76 -4.40 -2.30
CA PHE A 267 -5.24 -3.15 -1.76
C PHE A 267 -4.38 -2.70 -0.57
N MET A 268 -4.10 -3.60 0.38
CA MET A 268 -3.34 -3.25 1.58
C MET A 268 -1.88 -2.94 1.29
N CYS A 269 -1.27 -3.58 0.28
CA CYS A 269 0.11 -3.33 -0.14
C CYS A 269 0.20 -2.32 -1.30
N ILE A 270 -0.93 -1.73 -1.75
CA ILE A 270 -0.97 -0.80 -2.89
C ILE A 270 -0.23 -1.40 -4.10
N PHE A 271 -0.50 -2.69 -4.36
CA PHE A 271 0.06 -3.51 -5.44
C PHE A 271 1.59 -3.69 -5.45
N SER A 272 2.30 -3.29 -4.40
CA SER A 272 3.77 -3.29 -4.38
C SER A 272 4.40 -4.68 -4.51
N ARG A 273 3.67 -5.74 -4.14
CA ARG A 273 4.09 -7.15 -4.27
C ARG A 273 3.51 -7.86 -5.49
N THR A 274 2.65 -7.19 -6.25
CA THR A 274 1.84 -7.83 -7.29
C THR A 274 2.26 -7.43 -8.70
N LEU A 275 2.67 -6.16 -8.89
CA LEU A 275 2.95 -5.61 -10.22
C LEU A 275 4.46 -5.59 -10.52
N PRO A 276 4.84 -5.59 -11.81
CA PRO A 276 6.18 -5.19 -12.22
C PRO A 276 6.54 -3.83 -11.64
N TRP A 277 7.81 -3.62 -11.25
CA TRP A 277 8.18 -2.46 -10.44
C TRP A 277 7.90 -1.11 -11.11
N ALA A 278 8.15 -1.01 -12.42
CA ALA A 278 7.81 0.18 -13.20
C ALA A 278 6.31 0.55 -13.03
N CYS A 279 5.42 -0.45 -13.07
CA CYS A 279 3.98 -0.26 -12.84
C CYS A 279 3.68 0.16 -11.40
N VAL A 280 4.33 -0.43 -10.40
CA VAL A 280 4.18 -0.03 -8.97
C VAL A 280 4.41 1.47 -8.83
N LEU A 281 5.51 1.98 -9.37
CA LEU A 281 5.85 3.40 -9.29
C LEU A 281 4.78 4.31 -9.93
N ARG A 282 4.20 3.87 -11.06
CA ARG A 282 3.11 4.62 -11.71
C ARG A 282 1.82 4.61 -10.88
N VAL A 283 1.49 3.48 -10.29
CA VAL A 283 0.35 3.35 -9.39
C VAL A 283 0.52 4.27 -8.19
N TRP A 284 1.70 4.30 -7.56
CA TRP A 284 2.01 5.14 -6.40
C TRP A 284 1.99 6.64 -6.73
N ASP A 285 2.56 7.05 -7.86
CA ASP A 285 2.49 8.44 -8.34
C ASP A 285 1.02 8.92 -8.50
N MET A 286 0.16 8.06 -9.06
CA MET A 286 -1.27 8.36 -9.22
C MET A 286 -2.01 8.29 -7.88
N PHE A 287 -1.70 7.31 -7.03
CA PHE A 287 -2.35 7.10 -5.73
C PHE A 287 -2.16 8.29 -4.80
N PHE A 288 -0.93 8.80 -4.65
CA PHE A 288 -0.70 9.99 -3.82
C PHE A 288 -1.46 11.21 -4.35
N CYS A 289 -1.53 11.38 -5.67
CA CYS A 289 -2.19 12.51 -6.30
C CYS A 289 -3.73 12.43 -6.26
N GLU A 290 -4.29 11.25 -6.47
CA GLU A 290 -5.70 11.05 -6.79
C GLU A 290 -6.45 10.15 -5.80
N GLY A 291 -5.77 9.60 -4.81
CA GLY A 291 -6.32 8.81 -3.72
C GLY A 291 -6.62 7.36 -4.06
N VAL A 292 -7.32 6.70 -3.13
CA VAL A 292 -7.66 5.27 -3.16
C VAL A 292 -8.40 4.82 -4.42
N LYS A 293 -9.07 5.71 -5.16
CA LYS A 293 -9.78 5.34 -6.40
C LYS A 293 -8.84 4.69 -7.42
N ILE A 294 -7.55 5.03 -7.37
CA ILE A 294 -6.52 4.41 -8.21
C ILE A 294 -6.39 2.93 -7.85
N VAL A 295 -6.45 2.58 -6.57
CA VAL A 295 -6.38 1.19 -6.10
C VAL A 295 -7.53 0.36 -6.69
N PHE A 296 -8.76 0.88 -6.61
CA PHE A 296 -9.94 0.26 -7.23
C PHE A 296 -9.78 0.11 -8.75
N ARG A 297 -9.37 1.17 -9.45
CA ARG A 297 -9.20 1.16 -10.91
C ARG A 297 -8.15 0.14 -11.34
N VAL A 298 -7.01 0.07 -10.66
CA VAL A 298 -5.96 -0.92 -10.95
C VAL A 298 -6.50 -2.33 -10.76
N GLY A 299 -7.14 -2.63 -9.62
CA GLY A 299 -7.73 -3.95 -9.40
C GLY A 299 -8.75 -4.35 -10.48
N LEU A 300 -9.57 -3.40 -10.95
CA LEU A 300 -10.54 -3.65 -12.02
C LEU A 300 -9.88 -3.91 -13.37
N VAL A 301 -8.80 -3.18 -13.68
CA VAL A 301 -8.00 -3.45 -14.89
C VAL A 301 -7.39 -4.84 -14.82
N LEU A 302 -6.82 -5.25 -13.68
CA LEU A 302 -6.25 -6.59 -13.52
C LEU A 302 -7.30 -7.69 -13.70
N LEU A 303 -8.47 -7.54 -13.10
CA LEU A 303 -9.56 -8.50 -13.30
C LEU A 303 -10.04 -8.55 -14.75
N LYS A 304 -10.13 -7.40 -15.43
CA LYS A 304 -10.46 -7.35 -16.86
C LYS A 304 -9.37 -8.02 -17.70
N GLN A 305 -8.10 -7.85 -17.36
CA GLN A 305 -6.99 -8.49 -18.06
C GLN A 305 -6.96 -10.00 -17.82
N MET A 306 -7.40 -10.50 -16.66
CA MET A 306 -7.39 -11.94 -16.38
C MET A 306 -8.67 -12.66 -16.81
N LEU A 307 -9.84 -12.00 -16.70
CA LEU A 307 -11.17 -12.61 -16.79
C LEU A 307 -12.10 -11.92 -17.79
N GLY A 308 -11.61 -10.90 -18.50
CA GLY A 308 -12.44 -10.00 -19.32
C GLY A 308 -12.69 -10.44 -20.76
N SER A 309 -12.46 -11.70 -21.11
CA SER A 309 -12.77 -12.26 -22.44
C SER A 309 -13.17 -13.72 -22.35
N VAL A 310 -14.02 -14.19 -23.27
CA VAL A 310 -14.48 -15.58 -23.32
C VAL A 310 -13.31 -16.55 -23.41
N ASP A 311 -12.29 -16.26 -24.22
CA ASP A 311 -11.14 -17.15 -24.39
C ASP A 311 -10.38 -17.36 -23.08
N LYS A 312 -10.13 -16.28 -22.33
CA LYS A 312 -9.52 -16.38 -20.99
C LYS A 312 -10.34 -17.20 -20.01
N LEU A 313 -11.68 -17.17 -20.10
CA LEU A 313 -12.54 -17.94 -19.22
C LEU A 313 -12.65 -19.42 -19.62
N ARG A 314 -12.38 -19.78 -20.88
CA ARG A 314 -12.39 -21.17 -21.34
C ARG A 314 -11.34 -22.02 -20.64
N GLU A 315 -10.25 -21.42 -20.19
CA GLU A 315 -9.19 -22.09 -19.43
C GLU A 315 -9.52 -22.21 -17.93
N LEU A 316 -10.54 -21.50 -17.44
CA LEU A 316 -10.83 -21.35 -16.02
C LEU A 316 -12.15 -22.05 -15.67
N GLN A 317 -12.13 -23.39 -15.66
CA GLN A 317 -13.36 -24.18 -15.50
C GLN A 317 -13.85 -24.31 -14.06
N GLY A 318 -13.03 -23.93 -13.07
CA GLY A 318 -13.34 -24.06 -11.65
C GLY A 318 -12.82 -22.92 -10.79
N MET A 319 -13.08 -23.07 -9.49
CA MET A 319 -12.60 -22.16 -8.46
C MET A 319 -11.07 -22.18 -8.36
N TYR A 320 -10.46 -23.36 -8.46
CA TYR A 320 -9.02 -23.55 -8.29
C TYR A 320 -8.22 -22.81 -9.37
N GLU A 321 -8.52 -23.05 -10.64
CA GLU A 321 -7.83 -22.44 -11.78
C GLU A 321 -8.04 -20.93 -11.77
N THR A 322 -9.24 -20.48 -11.41
CA THR A 322 -9.54 -19.05 -11.27
C THR A 322 -8.70 -18.42 -10.15
N MET A 323 -8.62 -19.05 -8.98
CA MET A 323 -7.82 -18.55 -7.85
C MET A 323 -6.31 -18.59 -8.11
N GLU A 324 -5.84 -19.58 -8.87
CA GLU A 324 -4.45 -19.64 -9.32
C GLU A 324 -4.13 -18.47 -10.25
N ARG A 325 -4.99 -18.22 -11.25
CA ARG A 325 -4.85 -17.09 -12.17
C ARG A 325 -4.86 -15.74 -11.44
N LEU A 326 -5.75 -15.58 -10.45
CA LEU A 326 -5.84 -14.34 -9.67
C LEU A 326 -4.62 -14.09 -8.77
N ARG A 327 -3.97 -15.15 -8.26
CA ARG A 327 -2.77 -15.02 -7.41
C ARG A 327 -1.50 -14.79 -8.23
N ASN A 328 -1.44 -15.35 -9.44
CA ASN A 328 -0.26 -15.31 -10.29
C ASN A 328 -0.56 -14.50 -11.56
N ILE A 329 -0.46 -13.17 -11.47
CA ILE A 329 -0.69 -12.32 -12.63
C ILE A 329 0.53 -12.41 -13.55
N PRO A 330 0.39 -12.82 -14.84
CA PRO A 330 1.53 -12.95 -15.73
C PRO A 330 2.24 -11.60 -15.91
N PRO A 331 3.55 -11.49 -15.65
CA PRO A 331 4.28 -10.22 -15.78
C PRO A 331 4.16 -9.59 -17.17
N ASP A 332 4.20 -10.42 -18.21
CA ASP A 332 4.09 -9.99 -19.62
C ASP A 332 2.71 -9.41 -19.97
N ALA A 333 1.68 -9.74 -19.18
CA ALA A 333 0.33 -9.21 -19.40
C ALA A 333 0.20 -7.74 -18.97
N ILE A 334 1.12 -7.24 -18.13
CA ILE A 334 1.04 -5.90 -17.55
C ILE A 334 2.21 -5.05 -18.02
N ARG A 335 1.95 -4.19 -18.99
CA ARG A 335 2.89 -3.17 -19.44
C ARG A 335 2.55 -1.81 -18.83
N GLU A 336 3.57 -1.05 -18.44
CA GLU A 336 3.43 0.25 -17.78
C GLU A 336 2.47 1.20 -18.52
N ASP A 337 2.74 1.49 -19.80
CA ASP A 337 1.94 2.44 -20.59
C ASP A 337 0.49 1.96 -20.78
N ALA A 338 0.29 0.67 -21.01
CA ALA A 338 -1.03 0.08 -21.20
C ALA A 338 -1.84 0.14 -19.90
N LEU A 339 -1.22 -0.20 -18.76
CA LEU A 339 -1.84 -0.12 -17.44
C LEU A 339 -2.29 1.30 -17.14
N VAL A 340 -1.42 2.30 -17.34
CA VAL A 340 -1.75 3.71 -17.09
C VAL A 340 -2.90 4.17 -17.98
N LEU A 341 -2.90 3.80 -19.27
CA LEU A 341 -3.98 4.15 -20.19
C LEU A 341 -5.32 3.55 -19.73
N GLU A 342 -5.35 2.25 -19.43
CA GLU A 342 -6.57 1.57 -18.98
C GLU A 342 -7.08 2.15 -17.66
N VAL A 343 -6.21 2.30 -16.65
CA VAL A 343 -6.56 2.86 -15.33
C VAL A 343 -7.13 4.27 -15.45
N THR A 344 -6.55 5.12 -16.29
CA THR A 344 -7.00 6.51 -16.44
C THR A 344 -8.29 6.62 -17.24
N SER A 345 -8.55 5.69 -18.17
CA SER A 345 -9.77 5.61 -18.99
C SER A 345 -10.99 5.07 -18.26
N LEU A 346 -10.81 4.30 -17.18
CA LEU A 346 -11.93 3.69 -16.46
C LEU A 346 -12.91 4.74 -15.90
N PRO A 347 -14.24 4.58 -16.10
CA PRO A 347 -15.27 5.52 -15.65
C PRO A 347 -15.62 5.33 -14.16
N VAL A 348 -14.64 5.07 -13.30
CA VAL A 348 -14.82 4.89 -11.85
C VAL A 348 -14.41 6.18 -11.14
N THR A 349 -15.40 7.01 -10.76
CA THR A 349 -15.17 8.30 -10.07
C THR A 349 -15.19 8.14 -8.55
N GLU A 350 -14.69 9.14 -7.84
CA GLU A 350 -14.78 9.22 -6.36
C GLU A 350 -16.25 9.16 -5.92
N ALA A 351 -17.10 10.02 -6.48
CA ALA A 351 -18.54 10.02 -6.19
C ALA A 351 -19.23 8.68 -6.44
N LEU A 352 -18.75 7.87 -7.41
CA LEU A 352 -19.27 6.53 -7.62
C LEU A 352 -18.85 5.57 -6.50
N ILE A 353 -17.59 5.63 -6.08
CA ILE A 353 -17.07 4.84 -4.94
C ILE A 353 -17.81 5.24 -3.65
N ASP A 354 -18.02 6.52 -3.40
CA ASP A 354 -18.69 7.01 -2.18
C ASP A 354 -20.17 6.62 -2.14
N ARG A 355 -20.85 6.69 -3.30
CA ARG A 355 -22.21 6.18 -3.44
C ARG A 355 -22.26 4.69 -3.12
N GLU A 356 -21.34 3.92 -3.68
CA GLU A 356 -21.30 2.48 -3.44
C GLU A 356 -20.96 2.15 -2.00
N CYS A 357 -20.02 2.87 -1.38
CA CYS A 357 -19.69 2.78 0.04
C CYS A 357 -20.95 2.98 0.90
N SER A 358 -21.71 4.04 0.64
CA SER A 358 -22.97 4.32 1.35
C SER A 358 -23.99 3.20 1.20
N VAL A 359 -24.02 2.53 0.04
CA VAL A 359 -24.90 1.36 -0.20
C VAL A 359 -24.43 0.14 0.59
N GLN A 360 -23.13 -0.15 0.57
CA GLN A 360 -22.57 -1.35 1.19
C GLN A 360 -22.54 -1.24 2.72
N VAL A 361 -22.29 -0.05 3.28
CA VAL A 361 -22.41 0.19 4.73
C VAL A 361 -23.83 -0.08 5.23
N ARG A 362 -24.85 0.33 4.48
CA ARG A 362 -26.25 0.06 4.85
C ARG A 362 -26.53 -1.45 4.89
N LYS A 363 -26.12 -2.18 3.85
CA LYS A 363 -26.27 -3.63 3.78
C LYS A 363 -25.47 -4.35 4.88
N TRP A 364 -24.30 -3.83 5.21
CA TRP A 364 -23.47 -4.35 6.30
C TRP A 364 -24.21 -4.23 7.62
N ARG A 365 -24.76 -3.05 7.93
CA ARG A 365 -25.57 -2.83 9.14
C ARG A 365 -26.76 -3.77 9.26
N GLU A 366 -27.46 -4.00 8.15
CA GLU A 366 -28.60 -4.91 8.09
C GLU A 366 -28.23 -6.38 8.32
N SER A 367 -27.02 -6.80 7.92
CA SER A 367 -26.63 -8.23 7.92
C SER A 367 -25.68 -8.62 9.05
N ARG A 368 -24.84 -7.69 9.54
CA ARG A 368 -23.75 -7.94 10.49
C ARG A 368 -23.77 -7.00 11.71
N GLY A 369 -24.67 -6.02 11.75
CA GLY A 369 -24.70 -5.00 12.79
C GLY A 369 -23.73 -3.84 12.52
N GLU A 370 -23.50 -3.01 13.53
CA GLU A 370 -22.61 -1.85 13.40
C GLU A 370 -21.15 -2.26 13.15
N LEU A 371 -20.44 -1.42 12.40
CA LEU A 371 -19.00 -1.57 12.22
C LEU A 371 -18.30 -1.33 13.56
N THR A 372 -17.35 -2.21 13.89
CA THR A 372 -16.57 -2.08 15.12
C THR A 372 -15.60 -0.90 15.02
N HIS A 373 -15.14 -0.59 13.81
CA HIS A 373 -14.30 0.58 13.55
C HIS A 373 -15.12 1.73 12.93
N GLN A 374 -15.01 2.94 13.50
CA GLN A 374 -15.64 4.12 12.92
C GLN A 374 -15.02 4.41 11.54
N LEU A 375 -15.86 4.53 10.51
CA LEU A 375 -15.41 4.89 9.18
C LEU A 375 -14.95 6.34 9.17
N SER A 376 -13.65 6.55 9.35
CA SER A 376 -13.04 7.85 9.11
C SER A 376 -13.18 8.20 7.61
N PRO A 377 -13.61 9.42 7.26
CA PRO A 377 -13.64 9.86 5.87
C PRO A 377 -12.22 9.80 5.28
N ARG A 378 -12.07 9.00 4.21
CA ARG A 378 -10.82 8.95 3.45
C ARG A 378 -10.63 10.22 2.64
N LEU A 379 -9.40 10.67 2.51
CA LEU A 379 -9.05 11.78 1.63
C LEU A 379 -8.74 11.25 0.23
N HIS A 380 -9.43 11.78 -0.77
CA HIS A 380 -9.26 11.38 -2.17
C HIS A 380 -8.03 12.03 -2.84
N GLY A 381 -6.88 11.95 -2.18
CA GLY A 381 -5.59 12.45 -2.66
C GLY A 381 -5.31 13.92 -2.38
N THR A 382 -4.30 14.46 -3.06
CA THR A 382 -3.68 15.75 -2.76
C THR A 382 -4.63 16.92 -2.69
N ARG A 383 -5.65 16.98 -3.56
CA ARG A 383 -6.60 18.09 -3.57
C ARG A 383 -7.45 18.11 -2.29
N ALA A 384 -7.96 16.97 -1.85
CA ALA A 384 -8.75 16.86 -0.63
C ALA A 384 -7.91 17.22 0.60
N ILE A 385 -6.65 16.75 0.64
CA ILE A 385 -5.67 17.08 1.69
C ILE A 385 -5.42 18.60 1.75
N HIS A 386 -5.16 19.22 0.60
CA HIS A 386 -4.92 20.66 0.52
C HIS A 386 -6.16 21.48 0.96
N GLU A 387 -7.35 21.06 0.55
CA GLU A 387 -8.60 21.71 0.96
C GLU A 387 -8.84 21.60 2.47
N GLN A 388 -8.55 20.45 3.09
CA GLN A 388 -8.63 20.27 4.53
C GLN A 388 -7.61 21.13 5.28
N LYS A 389 -6.34 21.16 4.84
CA LYS A 389 -5.29 22.03 5.41
C LYS A 389 -5.72 23.49 5.41
N ARG A 390 -6.22 23.97 4.26
CA ARG A 390 -6.70 25.36 4.12
C ARG A 390 -7.87 25.67 5.06
N ARG A 391 -8.81 24.73 5.23
CA ARG A 391 -9.93 24.89 6.18
C ARG A 391 -9.42 24.96 7.63
N ALA A 392 -8.50 24.08 8.02
CA ALA A 392 -7.90 24.10 9.35
C ALA A 392 -7.17 25.41 9.64
N ALA A 393 -6.40 25.93 8.67
CA ALA A 393 -5.72 27.21 8.79
C ALA A 393 -6.69 28.40 8.96
N ALA A 394 -7.80 28.41 8.22
CA ALA A 394 -8.81 29.47 8.31
C ALA A 394 -9.51 29.51 9.69
N ILE A 395 -9.72 28.34 10.30
CA ILE A 395 -10.27 28.21 11.65
C ILE A 395 -9.26 28.75 12.68
N SER A 396 -7.99 28.36 12.56
CA SER A 396 -6.92 28.82 13.46
C SER A 396 -6.64 30.32 13.36
N SER A 397 -6.92 30.97 12.22
CA SER A 397 -6.69 32.40 12.00
C SER A 397 -7.88 33.28 12.40
N GLY A 398 -8.90 32.75 13.09
CA GLY A 398 -10.05 33.54 13.56
C GLY A 398 -10.98 34.05 12.46
N GLY A 399 -10.96 33.44 11.28
CA GLY A 399 -11.85 33.82 10.18
C GLY A 399 -13.31 33.47 10.50
N SER A 400 -14.17 34.48 10.60
CA SER A 400 -15.61 34.28 10.80
C SER A 400 -16.20 33.43 9.67
N LEU A 401 -16.61 32.20 9.98
CA LEU A 401 -17.36 31.33 9.07
C LEU A 401 -18.86 31.64 9.18
N SER A 402 -19.26 32.82 8.73
CA SER A 402 -20.66 33.14 8.48
C SER A 402 -21.02 32.83 7.03
N PHE A 403 -20.89 31.57 6.60
CA PHE A 403 -21.70 30.99 5.51
C PHE A 403 -21.40 29.48 5.37
N LEU A 404 -22.46 28.69 5.20
CA LEU A 404 -22.54 27.23 5.01
C LEU A 404 -22.74 26.42 6.31
N GLY A 405 -24.03 26.21 6.62
CA GLY A 405 -24.52 25.42 7.74
C GLY A 405 -24.43 23.91 7.56
N GLY A 406 -24.35 23.25 8.72
CA GLY A 406 -24.43 21.82 8.97
C GLY A 406 -23.82 21.54 10.35
N PRO A 407 -24.55 20.98 11.33
CA PRO A 407 -24.06 20.92 12.71
C PRO A 407 -22.94 19.86 12.82
N ALA A 408 -21.76 20.30 13.23
CA ALA A 408 -20.73 19.40 13.74
C ALA A 408 -21.10 18.97 15.17
N PRO A 409 -20.96 17.69 15.55
CA PRO A 409 -21.21 17.25 16.92
C PRO A 409 -20.14 17.82 17.86
N GLN A 410 -20.56 18.31 19.02
CA GLN A 410 -19.66 18.80 20.05
C GLN A 410 -18.88 17.62 20.69
N PRO A 411 -17.61 17.84 21.11
CA PRO A 411 -16.90 16.86 21.93
C PRO A 411 -17.57 16.76 23.31
N GLY A 412 -17.91 15.54 23.72
CA GLY A 412 -18.47 15.26 25.05
C GLY A 412 -17.46 15.57 26.18
N PRO A 413 -17.95 15.91 27.38
CA PRO A 413 -17.10 16.32 28.49
C PRO A 413 -16.26 15.16 29.05
N LEU A 414 -15.01 15.48 29.36
CA LEU A 414 -14.07 14.65 30.12
C LEU A 414 -14.63 14.42 31.53
N LEU A 415 -14.96 13.17 31.86
CA LEU A 415 -15.24 12.78 33.24
C LEU A 415 -13.91 12.53 33.97
N ALA A 416 -13.60 13.44 34.90
CA ALA A 416 -12.57 13.23 35.91
C ALA A 416 -13.00 12.07 36.82
N HIS A 417 -12.18 11.04 36.93
CA HIS A 417 -12.31 10.02 37.96
C HIS A 417 -11.79 10.60 39.27
N ASP A 418 -12.72 10.93 40.17
CA ASP A 418 -12.42 11.24 41.56
C ASP A 418 -12.24 9.92 42.34
N SER A 419 -11.09 9.80 42.96
CA SER A 419 -10.72 8.72 43.88
C SER A 419 -11.32 9.00 45.25
N GLY A 420 -12.21 8.14 45.74
CA GLY A 420 -12.83 8.31 47.06
C GLY A 420 -13.35 7.01 47.66
N LEU A 421 -12.69 6.60 48.74
CA LEU A 421 -12.99 5.50 49.65
C LEU A 421 -14.48 5.35 50.04
N ARG A 422 -14.97 4.10 50.04
CA ARG A 422 -15.43 3.37 51.24
C ARG A 422 -15.69 1.90 50.94
#